data_AF-W2KVV4-F1
#
_entry.id   AF-W2KVV4-F1
#
_cell.length_a   1.000
_cell.length_b   1.000
_cell.length_c   1.000
_cell.angle_alpha   90.00
_cell.angle_beta   90.00
_cell.angle_gamma   90.00
#
_symmetry.space_group_name_H-M   'P 1'
#
loop_
_entity.id
_entity.type
_entity.pdbx_description
1 polymer ?
#
loop_
_entity_poly.entity_id
_entity_poly.type
_entity_poly.pdbx_seq_one_letter_code
_entity_poly.pdbx_strand_id
1 'polypeptide(L)'
;MTSHMCLDAEVLKDLWLTHTKILSRLCLAQMKDTKCDRVFRIDHSQKFCSKLKVYGADGRKEQSAGIRMLLLVQNEVGQIMGRTLTKSENHAETETFLQSLVSKTGNASDGPRICVCDNANANRNLIERVFGDGVEIKQDPFH
;
A
#
# COMPACT_ATOMS: atom_id res chain seq x y z
N MET A 1 23.72 -21.89 -38.15
CA MET A 1 23.70 -20.85 -37.09
C MET A 1 22.25 -20.51 -36.83
N THR A 2 21.70 -20.92 -35.69
CA THR A 2 20.35 -20.53 -35.28
C THR A 2 20.40 -19.07 -34.86
N SER A 3 19.92 -18.19 -35.73
CA SER A 3 19.62 -16.80 -35.41
C SER A 3 18.64 -16.80 -34.23
N HIS A 4 19.10 -16.47 -33.03
CA HIS A 4 18.20 -16.16 -31.93
C HIS A 4 17.47 -14.88 -32.34
N MET A 5 16.20 -15.00 -32.74
CA MET A 5 15.35 -13.84 -33.02
C MET A 5 15.33 -12.98 -31.75
N CYS A 6 16.11 -11.90 -31.77
CA CYS A 6 16.04 -10.89 -30.74
C CYS A 6 14.70 -10.18 -30.93
N LEU A 7 13.79 -10.29 -29.96
CA LEU A 7 12.54 -9.55 -29.97
C LEU A 7 12.88 -8.07 -30.08
N ASP A 8 12.25 -7.37 -31.03
CA ASP A 8 12.50 -5.95 -31.21
C ASP A 8 12.09 -5.15 -29.95
N ALA A 9 12.69 -3.98 -29.78
CA ALA A 9 12.48 -3.18 -28.58
C ALA A 9 11.01 -2.72 -28.39
N GLU A 10 10.26 -2.54 -29.49
CA GLU A 10 8.86 -2.16 -29.42
C GLU A 10 7.99 -3.34 -28.98
N VAL A 11 8.25 -4.56 -29.49
CA VAL A 11 7.58 -5.79 -29.06
C VAL A 11 7.85 -6.07 -27.58
N LEU A 12 9.09 -5.89 -27.11
CA LEU A 12 9.42 -6.03 -25.68
C LEU A 12 8.69 -5.02 -24.81
N LYS A 13 8.60 -3.76 -25.26
CA LYS A 13 7.87 -2.69 -24.57
C LYS A 13 6.37 -2.97 -24.53
N ASP A 14 5.78 -3.43 -25.62
CA ASP A 14 4.35 -3.77 -25.69
C ASP A 14 4.00 -4.97 -24.80
N LEU A 15 4.85 -6.02 -24.81
CA LEU A 15 4.73 -7.14 -23.90
C LEU A 15 4.85 -6.71 -22.44
N TRP A 16 5.83 -5.86 -22.13
CA TRP A 16 6.03 -5.32 -20.78
C TRP A 16 4.82 -4.52 -20.31
N LEU A 17 4.29 -3.61 -21.13
CA LEU A 17 3.12 -2.81 -20.80
C LEU A 17 1.87 -3.69 -20.62
N THR A 18 1.70 -4.70 -21.47
CA THR A 18 0.59 -5.65 -21.39
C THR A 18 0.65 -6.46 -20.11
N HIS A 19 1.80 -7.06 -19.79
CA HIS A 19 2.00 -7.80 -18.54
C HIS A 19 1.82 -6.91 -17.31
N THR A 20 2.37 -5.69 -17.32
CA THR A 20 2.20 -4.72 -16.24
C THR A 20 0.73 -4.41 -16.00
N LYS A 21 -0.06 -4.24 -17.07
CA LYS A 21 -1.50 -3.99 -16.97
C LYS A 21 -2.26 -5.18 -16.38
N ILE A 22 -1.93 -6.40 -16.78
CA ILE A 22 -2.54 -7.63 -16.25
C ILE A 22 -2.20 -7.79 -14.76
N LEU A 23 -0.92 -7.71 -14.41
CA LEU A 23 -0.45 -7.81 -13.03
C LEU A 23 -1.06 -6.74 -12.14
N SER A 24 -1.11 -5.49 -12.63
CA SER A 24 -1.74 -4.39 -11.90
C SER A 24 -3.22 -4.66 -11.61
N ARG A 25 -3.98 -5.21 -12.57
CA ARG A 25 -5.38 -5.58 -12.36
C ARG A 25 -5.53 -6.71 -11.35
N LEU A 26 -4.69 -7.75 -11.43
CA LEU A 26 -4.68 -8.86 -10.48
C LEU A 26 -4.38 -8.38 -9.06
N CYS A 27 -3.37 -7.53 -8.89
CA CYS A 27 -3.05 -6.95 -7.58
C CYS A 27 -4.22 -6.12 -7.04
N LEU A 28 -4.86 -5.29 -7.87
CA LEU A 28 -6.03 -4.50 -7.43
C LEU A 28 -7.22 -5.38 -7.05
N ALA A 29 -7.48 -6.47 -7.81
CA ALA A 29 -8.53 -7.43 -7.50
C ALA A 29 -8.24 -8.17 -6.19
N GLN A 30 -7.01 -8.68 -6.03
CA GLN A 30 -6.57 -9.30 -4.78
C GLN A 30 -6.78 -8.34 -3.61
N MET A 31 -6.24 -7.12 -3.69
CA MET A 31 -6.39 -6.11 -2.64
C MET A 31 -7.86 -5.83 -2.32
N LYS A 32 -8.73 -5.76 -3.33
CA LYS A 32 -10.17 -5.54 -3.15
C LYS A 32 -10.82 -6.64 -2.30
N ASP A 33 -10.44 -7.89 -2.53
CA ASP A 33 -11.03 -9.05 -1.87
C ASP A 33 -10.31 -9.47 -0.58
N THR A 34 -9.08 -8.99 -0.34
CA THR A 34 -8.33 -9.21 0.91
C THR A 34 -9.10 -8.61 2.09
N LYS A 35 -9.27 -9.41 3.14
CA LYS A 35 -9.86 -9.01 4.42
C LYS A 35 -8.88 -9.23 5.56
N CYS A 36 -9.20 -8.63 6.70
CA CYS A 36 -8.51 -8.82 7.97
C CYS A 36 -9.55 -9.23 8.99
N ASP A 37 -9.33 -10.37 9.66
CA ASP A 37 -10.26 -10.83 10.68
C ASP A 37 -9.98 -10.18 12.04
N ARG A 38 -8.69 -9.96 12.35
CA ARG A 38 -8.29 -9.47 13.68
C ARG A 38 -7.14 -8.48 13.68
N VAL A 39 -6.06 -8.77 12.97
CA VAL A 39 -4.81 -7.99 13.07
C VAL A 39 -4.50 -7.36 11.73
N PHE A 40 -4.44 -6.03 11.69
CA PHE A 40 -3.95 -5.32 10.52
C PHE A 40 -2.75 -4.46 10.90
N ARG A 41 -1.85 -4.28 9.94
CA ARG A 41 -0.66 -3.45 10.06
C ARG A 41 -0.79 -2.23 9.16
N ILE A 42 -0.44 -1.07 9.70
CA ILE A 42 -0.31 0.19 8.97
C ILE A 42 1.17 0.59 9.00
N ASP A 43 1.76 0.78 7.83
CA ASP A 43 3.16 1.17 7.68
C ASP A 43 3.31 2.37 6.74
N HIS A 44 4.18 3.31 7.12
CA HIS A 44 4.53 4.47 6.32
C HIS A 44 5.99 4.34 5.84
N SER A 45 6.19 4.23 4.53
CA SER A 45 7.52 4.08 3.95
C SER A 45 7.95 5.31 3.15
N GLN A 46 8.84 6.11 3.73
CA GLN A 46 9.56 7.16 2.98
C GLN A 46 10.65 6.56 2.08
N LYS A 47 11.32 5.51 2.57
CA LYS A 47 12.47 4.87 1.91
C LYS A 47 12.10 4.31 0.53
N PHE A 48 10.87 3.84 0.37
CA PHE A 48 10.37 3.41 -0.93
C PHE A 48 10.24 4.60 -1.90
N CYS A 49 9.54 5.65 -1.49
CA CYS A 49 9.26 6.82 -2.33
C CYS A 49 10.50 7.63 -2.69
N SER A 50 11.55 7.65 -1.84
CA SER A 50 12.81 8.33 -2.17
C SER A 50 13.54 7.69 -3.37
N LYS A 51 13.30 6.40 -3.63
CA LYS A 51 13.84 5.66 -4.77
C LYS A 51 12.86 5.59 -5.96
N LEU A 52 11.61 6.00 -5.77
CA LEU A 52 10.60 5.99 -6.82
C LEU A 52 10.91 7.08 -7.85
N LYS A 53 11.14 6.67 -9.09
CA LYS A 53 11.33 7.57 -10.24
C LYS A 53 10.19 7.38 -11.23
N VAL A 54 9.67 8.48 -11.73
CA VAL A 54 8.65 8.52 -12.79
C VAL A 54 9.36 8.86 -14.11
N TYR A 55 8.97 8.20 -15.20
CA TYR A 55 9.48 8.56 -16.51
C TYR A 55 8.69 9.76 -17.04
N GLY A 56 9.39 10.85 -17.32
CA GLY A 56 8.86 12.02 -18.00
C GLY A 56 8.59 11.75 -19.48
N ALA A 57 7.86 12.66 -20.13
CA ALA A 57 7.54 12.57 -21.56
C ALA A 57 8.79 12.60 -22.46
N ASP A 58 9.89 13.15 -21.95
CA ASP A 58 11.21 13.19 -22.60
C ASP A 58 12.06 11.93 -22.36
N GLY A 59 11.51 10.93 -21.67
CA GLY A 59 12.19 9.68 -21.31
C GLY A 59 13.14 9.79 -20.13
N ARG A 60 13.27 10.97 -19.48
CA ARG A 60 14.11 11.14 -18.30
C ARG A 60 13.41 10.65 -17.05
N LYS A 61 14.20 10.19 -16.08
CA LYS A 61 13.72 9.76 -14.76
C LYS A 61 13.66 10.96 -13.82
N GLU A 62 12.48 11.29 -13.37
CA GLU A 62 12.25 12.39 -12.43
C GLU A 62 11.71 11.87 -11.10
N GLN A 63 11.96 12.61 -10.02
CA GLN A 63 11.35 12.36 -8.74
C GLN A 63 10.11 13.24 -8.61
N SER A 64 8.97 12.62 -8.31
CA SER A 64 7.76 13.40 -8.04
C SER A 64 7.86 14.09 -6.69
N ALA A 65 7.92 15.43 -6.68
CA ALA A 65 7.96 16.22 -5.46
C ALA A 65 6.71 16.05 -4.58
N GLY A 66 5.59 15.64 -5.20
CA GLY A 66 4.30 15.40 -4.56
C GLY A 66 4.10 13.97 -4.05
N ILE A 67 5.09 13.08 -4.17
CA ILE A 67 5.01 11.71 -3.65
C ILE A 67 6.20 11.50 -2.72
N ARG A 68 5.95 11.51 -1.41
CA ARG A 68 7.03 11.39 -0.41
C ARG A 68 6.91 10.14 0.45
N MET A 69 5.70 9.61 0.62
CA MET A 69 5.45 8.45 1.47
C MET A 69 4.58 7.44 0.74
N LEU A 70 4.79 6.16 1.05
CA LEU A 70 3.91 5.07 0.69
C LEU A 70 3.23 4.61 1.98
N LEU A 71 1.90 4.65 2.01
CA LEU A 71 1.10 4.06 3.07
C LEU A 71 0.70 2.65 2.63
N LEU A 72 1.01 1.66 3.46
CA LEU A 72 0.65 0.25 3.27
C LEU A 72 -0.25 -0.22 4.39
N VAL A 73 -1.29 -0.98 4.02
CA VAL A 73 -2.15 -1.69 4.98
C VAL A 73 -2.13 -3.16 4.64
N GLN A 74 -1.76 -3.98 5.61
CA GLN A 74 -1.64 -5.43 5.48
C GLN A 74 -2.52 -6.14 6.51
N ASN A 75 -3.03 -7.32 6.16
CA ASN A 75 -3.70 -8.20 7.12
C ASN A 75 -2.68 -9.04 7.93
N GLU A 76 -3.20 -9.91 8.79
CA GLU A 76 -2.45 -10.77 9.70
C GLU A 76 -1.41 -11.67 9.04
N VAL A 77 -1.63 -12.06 7.78
CA VAL A 77 -0.72 -12.92 7.00
C VAL A 77 0.20 -12.12 6.07
N GLY A 78 0.18 -10.79 6.16
CA GLY A 78 1.03 -9.89 5.37
C GLY A 78 0.50 -9.60 3.95
N GLN A 79 -0.72 -10.01 3.61
CA GLN A 79 -1.34 -9.66 2.34
C GLN A 79 -1.72 -8.18 2.33
N ILE A 80 -1.47 -7.51 1.20
CA ILE A 80 -1.82 -6.10 1.04
C ILE A 80 -3.34 -5.97 0.90
N MET A 81 -3.95 -5.24 1.81
CA MET A 81 -5.38 -4.84 1.78
C MET A 81 -5.59 -3.51 1.06
N GLY A 82 -4.57 -2.65 1.12
CA GLY A 82 -4.61 -1.28 0.66
C GLY A 82 -3.21 -0.69 0.51
N ARG A 83 -3.05 0.22 -0.45
CA ARG A 83 -1.88 1.11 -0.53
C ARG A 83 -2.26 2.46 -1.11
N THR A 84 -1.56 3.52 -0.70
CA THR A 84 -1.65 4.83 -1.34
C THR A 84 -0.32 5.59 -1.26
N LEU A 85 -0.11 6.53 -2.17
CA LEU A 85 1.03 7.43 -2.18
C LEU A 85 0.58 8.78 -1.63
N THR A 86 1.30 9.32 -0.65
CA THR A 86 0.97 10.60 -0.01
C THR A 86 2.11 11.60 -0.11
N LYS A 87 1.76 12.88 -0.01
CA LYS A 87 2.72 14.00 -0.03
C LYS A 87 3.57 14.08 1.24
N SER A 88 3.04 13.58 2.35
CA SER A 88 3.66 13.56 3.67
C SER A 88 2.89 12.60 4.57
N GLU A 89 3.26 12.49 5.85
CA GLU A 89 2.40 11.94 6.91
C GLU A 89 1.21 12.90 7.16
N ASN A 90 0.37 13.10 6.14
CA ASN A 90 -0.81 13.95 6.21
C ASN A 90 -1.98 13.12 6.74
N HIS A 91 -2.43 13.44 7.94
CA HIS A 91 -3.55 12.73 8.57
C HIS A 91 -4.82 12.74 7.73
N ALA A 92 -5.10 13.77 6.91
CA ALA A 92 -6.34 13.79 6.11
C ALA A 92 -6.33 12.77 4.95
N GLU A 93 -5.20 12.65 4.24
CA GLU A 93 -5.04 11.67 3.16
C GLU A 93 -5.03 10.25 3.72
N THR A 94 -4.28 10.04 4.81
CA THR A 94 -4.23 8.76 5.53
C THR A 94 -5.61 8.39 6.07
N GLU A 95 -6.34 9.32 6.72
CA GLU A 95 -7.68 9.09 7.27
C GLU A 95 -8.68 8.66 6.18
N THR A 96 -8.77 9.44 5.10
CA THR A 96 -9.65 9.14 3.96
C THR A 96 -9.38 7.74 3.40
N PHE A 97 -8.11 7.40 3.26
CA PHE A 97 -7.70 6.11 2.75
C PHE A 97 -8.05 4.97 3.72
N LEU A 98 -7.76 5.12 5.02
CA LEU A 98 -8.07 4.10 6.02
C LEU A 98 -9.59 3.90 6.18
N GLN A 99 -10.40 4.97 6.10
CA GLN A 99 -11.87 4.90 6.10
C GLN A 99 -12.39 3.99 4.98
N SER A 100 -11.77 4.03 3.79
CA SER A 100 -12.15 3.16 2.67
C SER A 100 -11.91 1.66 2.92
N LEU A 101 -11.09 1.32 3.93
CA LEU A 101 -10.72 -0.05 4.29
C LEU A 101 -11.48 -0.57 5.51
N VAL A 102 -12.28 0.25 6.19
CA VAL A 102 -13.02 -0.16 7.41
C VAL A 102 -13.90 -1.38 7.13
N SER A 103 -14.57 -1.42 5.98
CA SER A 103 -15.42 -2.55 5.56
C SER A 103 -14.67 -3.87 5.33
N LYS A 104 -13.34 -3.83 5.22
CA LYS A 104 -12.47 -5.01 5.08
C LYS A 104 -11.96 -5.53 6.41
N THR A 105 -12.16 -4.79 7.49
CA THR A 105 -11.87 -5.26 8.85
C THR A 105 -13.12 -5.95 9.38
N GLY A 106 -13.01 -7.23 9.74
CA GLY A 106 -14.12 -8.00 10.30
C GLY A 106 -14.60 -7.43 11.64
N ASN A 107 -15.85 -7.74 12.00
CA ASN A 107 -16.29 -7.59 13.37
C ASN A 107 -15.68 -8.75 14.15
N ALA A 108 -14.71 -8.46 15.02
CA ALA A 108 -14.04 -9.50 15.78
C ALA A 108 -15.06 -10.21 16.69
N SER A 109 -15.24 -11.53 16.48
CA SER A 109 -16.12 -12.35 17.30
C SER A 109 -15.50 -12.74 18.65
N ASP A 110 -14.16 -12.73 18.73
CA ASP A 110 -13.38 -13.26 19.88
C ASP A 110 -12.36 -12.23 20.45
N GLY A 111 -12.72 -10.95 20.54
CA GLY A 111 -11.93 -9.92 21.22
C GLY A 111 -11.71 -8.64 20.41
N PRO A 112 -10.83 -7.71 20.84
CA PRO A 112 -10.60 -6.48 20.11
C PRO A 112 -9.82 -6.73 18.81
N ARG A 113 -10.10 -5.89 17.81
CA ARG A 113 -9.24 -5.77 16.61
C ARG A 113 -7.91 -5.18 17.04
N ILE A 114 -6.83 -5.53 16.36
CA ILE A 114 -5.49 -5.03 16.67
C ILE A 114 -4.94 -4.30 15.46
N CYS A 115 -4.60 -3.03 15.64
CA CYS A 115 -3.82 -2.25 14.70
C CYS A 115 -2.36 -2.23 15.14
N VAL A 116 -1.45 -2.67 14.28
CA VAL A 116 -0.01 -2.58 14.49
C VAL A 116 0.56 -1.45 13.62
N CYS A 117 1.32 -0.52 14.19
CA CYS A 117 1.96 0.54 13.43
C CYS A 117 3.32 0.96 14.00
N ASP A 118 4.11 1.62 13.15
CA ASP A 118 5.47 2.13 13.42
C ASP A 118 5.53 3.18 14.55
N ASN A 119 4.46 3.94 14.77
CA ASN A 119 4.37 4.86 15.90
C ASN A 119 2.96 4.82 16.50
N ALA A 120 2.75 3.88 17.42
CA ALA A 120 1.46 3.66 18.06
C ALA A 120 0.93 4.89 18.80
N ASN A 121 1.81 5.67 19.43
CA ASN A 121 1.42 6.86 20.18
C ASN A 121 0.97 7.99 19.26
N ALA A 122 1.70 8.24 18.16
CA ALA A 122 1.35 9.30 17.21
C ALA A 122 0.07 8.97 16.42
N ASN A 123 -0.16 7.70 16.10
CA ASN A 123 -1.31 7.28 15.30
C ASN A 123 -2.57 6.97 16.12
N ARG A 124 -2.50 7.01 17.46
CA ARG A 124 -3.61 6.61 18.36
C ARG A 124 -4.94 7.28 18.00
N ASN A 125 -4.95 8.61 18.04
CA ASN A 125 -6.17 9.40 17.80
C ASN A 125 -6.74 9.21 16.38
N LEU A 126 -5.87 8.97 15.40
CA LEU A 126 -6.28 8.72 14.02
C LEU A 126 -6.94 7.36 13.88
N ILE A 127 -6.34 6.31 14.45
CA ILE A 127 -6.87 4.95 14.38
C ILE A 127 -8.19 4.85 15.13
N GLU A 128 -8.30 5.43 16.33
CA GLU A 128 -9.53 5.49 17.11
C GLU A 128 -10.65 6.20 16.33
N ARG A 129 -10.35 7.32 15.66
CA ARG A 129 -11.33 8.04 14.84
C ARG A 129 -11.84 7.22 13.65
N VAL A 130 -10.96 6.46 13.00
CA VAL A 130 -11.30 5.70 11.78
C VAL A 130 -12.00 4.38 12.10
N PHE A 131 -11.50 3.64 13.09
CA PHE A 131 -11.94 2.28 13.36
C PHE A 131 -12.78 2.15 14.65
N GLY A 132 -12.85 3.20 15.46
CA GLY A 132 -13.55 3.25 16.75
C GLY A 132 -12.76 2.68 17.92
N ASP A 133 -13.33 2.80 19.12
CA ASP A 133 -12.72 2.42 20.40
C ASP A 133 -12.50 0.89 20.58
N GLY A 134 -13.01 0.08 19.65
CA GLY A 134 -12.86 -1.38 19.65
C GLY A 134 -11.54 -1.90 19.05
N VAL A 135 -10.56 -1.01 18.81
CA VAL A 135 -9.24 -1.36 18.25
C VAL A 135 -8.14 -1.14 19.29
N GLU A 136 -7.43 -2.21 19.62
CA GLU A 136 -6.15 -2.13 20.34
C GLU A 136 -5.05 -1.67 19.40
N ILE A 137 -4.26 -0.70 19.83
CA ILE A 137 -3.16 -0.14 19.04
C ILE A 137 -1.84 -0.60 19.64
N LYS A 138 -1.00 -1.25 18.82
CA LYS A 138 0.27 -1.83 19.22
C LYS A 138 1.42 -1.28 18.38
N GLN A 139 2.55 -1.08 19.05
CA GLN A 139 3.81 -0.72 18.40
C GLN A 139 4.31 -1.91 17.56
N ASP A 140 4.71 -1.65 16.32
CA ASP A 140 5.42 -2.64 15.52
C ASP A 140 6.80 -2.92 16.15
N PRO A 141 7.11 -4.17 16.56
CA PRO A 141 8.39 -4.48 17.21
C PRO A 141 9.61 -4.31 16.31
N PHE A 142 9.41 -4.16 14.99
CA PHE A 142 10.50 -4.00 14.02
C PHE A 142 10.81 -2.54 13.66
N HIS A 143 10.11 -1.58 14.29
CA HIS A 143 10.30 -0.14 14.15
C HIS A 143 10.70 0.48 15.50
#